data_AF-A0AAE0A6P3-F1
#
_entry.id   AF-A0AAE0A6P3-F1
#
_cell.length_a   1.000
_cell.length_b   1.000
_cell.length_c   1.000
_cell.angle_alpha   90.00
_cell.angle_beta   90.00
_cell.angle_gamma   90.00
#
_symmetry.space_group_name_H-M   'P 1'
#
loop_
_entity.id
_entity.type
_entity.pdbx_description
1 polymer ?
#
loop_
_entity_poly.entity_id
_entity_poly.type
_entity_poly.pdbx_seq_one_letter_code
_entity_poly.pdbx_strand_id
1 'polypeptide(L)'
;MVSQKVLMVAEKPSIALSIATVLSRGQMSTRRGSTEVHEFDGKFLGSHVHYKVTSVTGHVFSVDFPATYQDWAVTDPLDLFQAPIVKTESNPKKLLY
;
A
#
# COMPACT_ATOMS: atom_id res chain seq x y z
N MET A 1 16.82 17.55 -16.79
CA MET A 1 16.52 17.89 -15.38
C MET A 1 15.59 16.83 -14.84
N VAL A 2 15.94 16.17 -13.74
CA VAL A 2 15.07 15.17 -13.11
C VAL A 2 13.93 15.92 -12.42
N SER A 3 12.70 15.78 -12.91
CA SER A 3 11.51 16.29 -12.21
C SER A 3 11.38 15.53 -10.88
N GLN A 4 11.23 16.25 -9.77
CA GLN A 4 11.04 15.64 -8.46
C GLN A 4 9.76 14.80 -8.47
N LYS A 5 9.79 13.60 -7.90
CA LYS A 5 8.63 12.70 -7.86
C LYS A 5 8.01 12.72 -6.48
N VAL A 6 6.68 12.87 -6.41
CA VAL A 6 5.91 12.79 -5.15
C VAL A 6 5.02 11.56 -5.22
N LEU A 7 5.24 10.62 -4.31
CA LEU A 7 4.41 9.42 -4.17
C LEU A 7 3.30 9.68 -3.14
N MET A 8 2.05 9.45 -3.54
CA MET A 8 0.88 9.51 -2.69
C MET A 8 0.22 8.14 -2.64
N VAL A 9 -0.05 7.61 -1.45
CA VAL A 9 -0.62 6.26 -1.26
C VAL A 9 -1.90 6.34 -0.44
N ALA A 10 -3.03 5.97 -1.03
CA ALA A 10 -4.33 5.90 -0.37
C ALA A 10 -4.65 4.51 0.19
N GLU A 11 -5.66 4.39 1.05
CA GLU A 11 -6.07 3.09 1.61
C GLU A 11 -6.84 2.20 0.63
N LYS A 12 -7.44 2.78 -0.42
CA LYS A 12 -8.30 2.08 -1.39
C LYS A 12 -8.11 2.65 -2.80
N PRO A 13 -8.29 1.82 -3.85
CA PRO A 13 -8.18 2.29 -5.25
C PRO A 13 -9.12 3.44 -5.60
N SER A 14 -10.37 3.40 -5.13
CA SER A 14 -11.35 4.46 -5.40
C SER A 14 -10.94 5.82 -4.82
N ILE A 15 -10.25 5.83 -3.67
CA ILE A 15 -9.77 7.06 -3.04
C ILE A 15 -8.57 7.62 -3.81
N ALA A 16 -7.62 6.76 -4.22
CA ALA A 16 -6.51 7.18 -5.06
C ALA A 16 -6.98 7.83 -6.36
N LEU A 17 -7.96 7.22 -7.03
CA LEU A 17 -8.58 7.75 -8.25
C LEU A 17 -9.25 9.11 -8.00
N SER A 18 -10.01 9.24 -6.92
CA SER A 18 -10.70 10.49 -6.57
C SER A 18 -9.70 11.63 -6.30
N ILE A 19 -8.66 11.37 -5.51
CA ILE A 19 -7.59 12.34 -5.22
C ILE A 19 -6.90 12.76 -6.51
N ALA A 20 -6.47 11.80 -7.34
CA ALA A 20 -5.78 12.08 -8.58
C ALA A 20 -6.65 12.88 -9.56
N THR A 21 -7.94 12.56 -9.66
CA THR A 21 -8.89 13.27 -10.53
C THR A 21 -9.02 14.75 -10.12
N VAL A 22 -9.18 15.02 -8.83
CA VAL A 22 -9.33 16.39 -8.31
C VAL A 22 -8.02 17.18 -8.48
N LEU A 23 -6.89 16.61 -8.08
CA LEU A 23 -5.60 17.31 -8.10
C LEU A 23 -5.07 17.55 -9.52
N SER A 24 -5.32 16.62 -10.44
CA SER A 24 -4.93 16.74 -11.85
C SER A 24 -5.90 17.58 -12.67
N ARG A 25 -7.05 17.99 -12.12
CA ARG A 25 -8.16 18.62 -12.87
C ARG A 25 -8.60 17.76 -14.07
N GLY A 26 -8.58 16.44 -13.90
CA GLY A 26 -8.88 15.45 -14.94
C GLY A 26 -7.75 15.20 -15.94
N GLN A 27 -6.57 15.83 -15.80
CA GLN A 27 -5.42 15.65 -16.69
C GLN A 27 -4.38 14.71 -16.05
N MET A 28 -4.67 13.41 -16.05
CA MET A 28 -3.76 12.38 -15.53
C MET A 28 -3.60 11.23 -16.52
N SER A 29 -2.43 10.58 -16.47
CA SER A 29 -2.18 9.30 -17.11
C SER A 29 -2.28 8.19 -16.07
N THR A 30 -3.00 7.11 -16.36
CA THR A 30 -3.11 5.97 -15.44
C THR A 30 -2.34 4.78 -15.97
N ARG A 31 -1.31 4.37 -15.24
CA ARG A 31 -0.61 3.11 -15.45
C ARG A 31 -1.37 2.00 -14.73
N ARG A 32 -1.87 1.03 -15.49
CA ARG A 32 -2.59 -0.14 -14.95
C ARG A 32 -1.62 -1.28 -14.65
N GLY A 33 -1.82 -1.98 -13.53
CA GLY A 33 -0.96 -3.07 -13.06
C GLY A 33 -1.63 -3.83 -11.91
N SER A 34 -0.84 -4.42 -11.00
CA SER A 34 -1.36 -5.03 -9.75
C SER A 34 -2.11 -4.01 -8.90
N THR A 35 -1.66 -2.74 -8.98
CA THR A 35 -2.28 -1.56 -8.40
C THR A 35 -2.20 -0.44 -9.43
N GLU A 36 -3.28 0.33 -9.59
CA GLU A 36 -3.28 1.49 -10.48
C GLU A 36 -2.40 2.62 -9.94
N VAL A 37 -1.68 3.27 -10.84
CA VAL A 37 -0.87 4.46 -10.54
C VAL A 37 -1.33 5.60 -11.44
N HIS A 38 -1.86 6.66 -10.85
CA HIS A 38 -2.30 7.86 -11.54
C HIS A 38 -1.20 8.91 -11.48
N GLU A 39 -0.74 9.35 -12.64
CA GLU A 39 0.43 10.20 -12.82
C GLU A 39 0.06 11.53 -13.46
N PHE A 40 0.53 12.63 -12.90
CA PHE A 40 0.29 13.98 -13.43
C PHE A 40 1.36 14.97 -12.92
N ASP A 41 1.59 16.04 -13.66
CA ASP A 41 2.49 17.11 -13.24
C ASP A 41 1.76 18.16 -12.41
N GLY A 42 2.46 18.77 -11.46
CA GLY A 42 1.92 19.85 -10.65
C GLY A 42 2.99 20.60 -9.87
N LYS A 43 2.55 21.34 -8.84
CA LYS A 43 3.43 22.00 -7.90
C LYS A 43 3.27 21.39 -6.52
N PHE A 44 4.38 21.19 -5.82
CA PHE A 44 4.42 20.79 -4.42
C PHE A 44 5.44 21.67 -3.70
N LEU A 45 5.01 22.37 -2.64
CA LEU A 45 5.86 23.31 -1.89
C LEU A 45 6.63 24.30 -2.78
N GLY A 46 5.96 24.83 -3.80
CA GLY A 46 6.55 25.79 -4.76
C GLY A 46 7.43 25.18 -5.86
N SER A 47 7.76 23.89 -5.79
CA SER A 47 8.56 23.19 -6.80
C SER A 47 7.69 22.45 -7.80
N HIS A 48 8.13 22.40 -9.06
CA HIS A 48 7.50 21.54 -10.07
C HIS A 48 7.82 20.07 -9.77
N VAL A 49 6.78 19.25 -9.71
CA VAL A 49 6.89 17.83 -9.37
C VAL A 49 6.01 16.99 -10.29
N HIS A 50 6.36 15.71 -10.37
CA HIS A 50 5.57 14.67 -10.99
C HIS A 50 4.90 13.82 -9.90
N TYR A 51 3.59 13.93 -9.76
CA TYR A 51 2.80 13.16 -8.81
C TYR A 51 2.59 11.73 -9.33
N LYS A 52 2.72 10.76 -8.42
CA LYS A 52 2.31 9.38 -8.61
C LYS A 52 1.36 9.02 -7.47
N VAL A 53 0.08 8.86 -7.78
CA VAL A 53 -0.97 8.53 -6.80
C VAL A 53 -1.36 7.08 -6.98
N THR A 54 -1.29 6.30 -5.92
CA THR A 54 -1.66 4.88 -5.91
C THR A 54 -2.37 4.52 -4.61
N SER A 55 -2.65 3.24 -4.38
CA SER A 55 -3.33 2.78 -3.17
C SER A 55 -2.79 1.44 -2.68
N VAL A 56 -3.08 1.09 -1.44
CA VAL A 56 -3.01 -0.30 -0.99
C VAL A 56 -4.32 -1.02 -1.29
N THR A 57 -4.31 -2.35 -1.32
CA THR A 57 -5.53 -3.16 -1.41
C THR A 57 -5.60 -4.09 -0.20
N GLY A 58 -6.24 -3.60 0.87
CA GLY A 58 -6.30 -4.30 2.17
C GLY A 58 -5.08 -3.99 3.05
N HIS A 59 -4.94 -4.75 4.14
CA HIS A 59 -3.82 -4.61 5.06
C HIS A 59 -2.51 -5.08 4.41
N VAL A 60 -1.48 -4.21 4.40
CA VAL A 60 -0.16 -4.53 3.84
C VAL A 60 0.55 -5.61 4.65
N PHE A 61 0.33 -5.62 5.95
CA PHE A 61 0.91 -6.59 6.87
C PHE A 61 -0.17 -7.29 7.69
N SER A 62 0.08 -8.54 8.00
CA SER A 62 -0.64 -9.35 8.97
C SER A 62 0.25 -9.63 10.18
N VAL A 63 -0.38 -9.93 11.31
CA VAL A 63 0.30 -10.41 12.51
C VAL A 63 -0.27 -11.79 12.81
N ASP A 64 0.63 -12.73 13.09
CA ASP A 64 0.27 -14.10 13.42
C ASP A 64 1.26 -14.70 14.42
N PHE A 65 0.92 -15.82 15.03
CA PHE A 65 1.86 -16.58 15.84
C PHE A 65 2.87 -17.34 14.94
N PRO A 66 4.05 -17.68 15.46
CA PRO A 66 4.98 -18.57 14.77
C PRO A 66 4.31 -19.89 14.39
N ALA A 67 4.82 -20.54 13.34
CA ALA A 67 4.28 -21.80 12.83
C ALA A 67 4.13 -22.91 13.90
N THR A 68 4.95 -22.87 14.96
CA THR A 68 4.87 -23.79 16.10
C THR A 68 3.58 -23.68 16.91
N TYR A 69 2.88 -22.54 16.86
CA TYR A 69 1.63 -22.26 17.58
C TYR A 69 0.40 -22.28 16.66
N GLN A 70 0.56 -22.67 15.39
CA GLN A 70 -0.55 -22.69 14.42
C GLN A 70 -1.34 -24.01 14.43
N ASP A 71 -0.85 -25.04 15.13
CA ASP A 71 -1.57 -26.31 15.29
C ASP A 71 -2.43 -26.31 16.55
N TRP A 72 -3.74 -26.21 16.36
CA TRP A 72 -4.74 -26.20 17.43
C TRP A 72 -4.87 -27.54 18.19
N ALA A 73 -4.41 -28.65 17.62
CA ALA A 73 -4.46 -29.95 18.29
C ALA A 73 -3.34 -30.12 19.33
N VAL A 74 -2.25 -29.37 19.18
CA VAL A 74 -1.03 -29.48 20.01
C VAL A 74 -0.84 -28.25 20.90
N THR A 75 -1.32 -27.08 20.46
CA THR A 75 -1.12 -25.81 21.17
C THR A 75 -2.13 -25.64 22.31
N ASP A 76 -1.64 -25.49 23.55
CA ASP A 76 -2.49 -25.07 24.67
C ASP A 76 -2.91 -23.60 24.48
N PRO A 77 -4.21 -23.27 24.49
CA PRO A 77 -4.68 -21.89 24.37
C PRO A 77 -4.07 -20.93 25.41
N LEU A 78 -3.65 -21.40 26.59
CA LEU A 78 -2.98 -20.56 27.58
C LEU A 78 -1.60 -20.07 27.12
N ASP A 79 -0.87 -20.87 26.33
CA ASP A 79 0.46 -20.51 25.85
C ASP A 79 0.40 -19.30 24.90
N LEU A 80 -0.73 -19.09 24.21
CA LEU A 80 -0.94 -17.96 23.31
C LEU A 80 -0.90 -16.60 24.01
N PHE A 81 -1.11 -16.54 25.34
CA PHE A 81 -0.97 -15.30 26.10
C PHE A 81 0.50 -14.86 26.28
N GLN A 82 1.45 -15.79 26.15
CA GLN A 82 2.89 -15.52 26.25
C GLN A 82 3.64 -15.74 24.94
N ALA A 83 2.99 -16.35 23.95
CA ALA A 83 3.59 -16.63 22.65
C ALA A 83 4.01 -15.33 21.94
N PRO A 84 5.20 -15.30 21.32
CA PRO A 84 5.63 -14.16 20.53
C PRO A 84 4.76 -14.01 19.27
N ILE A 85 4.64 -12.79 18.77
CA ILE A 85 3.94 -12.51 17.51
C ILE A 85 4.93 -12.20 16.39
N VAL A 86 4.58 -12.58 15.16
CA VAL A 86 5.36 -12.32 13.96
C VAL A 86 4.53 -11.45 13.02
N LYS A 87 5.15 -10.39 12.50
CA LYS A 87 4.55 -9.53 11.48
C LYS A 87 5.06 -9.93 10.11
N THR A 88 4.15 -10.23 9.18
CA THR A 88 4.46 -10.68 7.82
C THR A 88 3.72 -9.85 6.77
N GLU A 89 4.25 -9.77 5.56
CA GLU A 89 3.54 -9.13 4.44
C GLU A 89 2.32 -9.97 4.03
N SER A 90 1.14 -9.36 3.97
CA SER A 90 -0.11 -10.08 3.72
C SER A 90 -0.22 -10.60 2.29
N ASN A 91 0.48 -9.97 1.33
CA ASN A 91 0.40 -10.35 -0.08
C ASN A 91 1.74 -10.11 -0.81
N PRO A 92 2.76 -10.94 -0.54
CA PRO A 92 4.10 -10.76 -1.10
C PRO A 92 4.12 -10.81 -2.63
N LYS A 93 3.11 -11.41 -3.29
CA LYS A 93 3.00 -11.48 -4.76
C LYS A 93 2.46 -10.20 -5.42
N LYS A 94 1.85 -9.27 -4.67
CA LYS A 94 1.31 -8.01 -5.23
C LYS A 94 2.31 -6.85 -5.24
N LEU A 95 3.36 -6.95 -4.43
CA LEU A 95 4.43 -5.95 -4.32
C LEU A 95 5.53 -6.22 -5.37
N LEU A 96 5.19 -6.10 -6.66
CA LEU A 96 6.19 -6.00 -7.71
C LEU A 96 6.16 -4.56 -8.22
N TYR A 97 7.14 -3.77 -7.79
CA TYR A 97 7.37 -2.39 -8.21
C TYR A 97 7.89 -2.33 -9.66
#